data_AF-A0A2S2NG32-F1
#
_entry.id   AF-A0A2S2NG32-F1
#
_cell.length_a   1.000
_cell.length_b   1.000
_cell.length_c   1.000
_cell.angle_alpha   90.00
_cell.angle_beta   90.00
_cell.angle_gamma   90.00
#
_symmetry.space_group_name_H-M   'P 1'
#
loop_
_entity.id
_entity.type
_entity.pdbx_description
1 polymer ?
#
loop_
_entity_poly.entity_id
_entity_poly.type
_entity_poly.pdbx_seq_one_letter_code
_entity_poly.pdbx_strand_id
1 'polypeptide(L)'
;MYMKSPLLMSSSHSVSLPIKLFAQLPPLKDHPRIVHHKLWIKCETSSDDEEMICVSIDFNLPLTVTHRLHTCHYRKFVGINIACHTDWSLALKIPEIICVSPTNSVVELTSMNTTCDQLTYLKNGETIGYLWEINLSTTDIKTLGSLAESLRLNFQTKYSSAEKLDCTQDLNFEFTINNYKTLLLIESGVEMAGKSGEFCRMNTVCTYTAHFKRSEHSETNIPSSEISFKYEIVADKTMWAVCGRGSDVITFLPNSRTQSVSVEVMPLMSGYLPIPTLNVFRYFPSNSRQNIESKMEQFSTGQVYDASKGVQTHVLPRITADTS
;
A
#
# COMPACT_ATOMS: atom_id res chain seq x y z
N MET A 1 -10.50 31.15 23.05
CA MET A 1 -9.98 30.68 24.36
C MET A 1 -9.67 31.93 25.18
N TYR A 2 -10.35 32.14 26.31
CA TYR A 2 -10.03 33.24 27.23
C TYR A 2 -9.15 32.65 28.33
N MET A 3 -7.87 33.05 28.39
CA MET A 3 -6.93 32.56 29.39
C MET A 3 -6.58 33.72 30.32
N LYS A 4 -7.09 33.68 31.56
CA LYS A 4 -6.78 34.69 32.58
C LYS A 4 -5.54 34.23 33.35
N SER A 5 -4.42 34.93 33.16
CA SER A 5 -3.21 34.70 33.96
C SER A 5 -3.35 35.43 35.31
N PRO A 6 -2.98 34.81 36.45
CA PRO A 6 -3.10 35.44 37.77
C PRO A 6 -1.92 36.37 38.11
N LEU A 7 -1.06 36.71 37.14
CA LEU A 7 0.19 37.43 37.39
C LEU A 7 -0.02 38.94 37.53
N LEU A 8 0.03 39.45 38.77
CA LEU A 8 0.34 40.85 39.05
C LEU A 8 1.85 41.07 38.91
N MET A 9 2.26 41.88 37.94
CA MET A 9 3.67 42.19 37.67
C MET A 9 3.97 43.64 38.03
N SER A 10 5.04 43.87 38.81
CA SER A 10 5.68 45.18 38.95
C SER A 10 6.75 45.34 37.86
N SER A 11 6.96 46.58 37.43
CA SER A 11 7.68 46.97 36.22
C SER A 11 9.13 46.44 36.12
N SER A 12 9.51 46.04 34.90
CA SER A 12 10.84 45.63 34.38
C SER A 12 11.23 44.14 34.39
N HIS A 13 10.27 43.21 34.43
CA HIS A 13 10.56 41.78 34.24
C HIS A 13 9.84 41.22 33.00
N SER A 14 10.59 40.49 32.15
CA SER A 14 10.01 39.72 31.04
C SER A 14 9.46 38.39 31.57
N VAL A 15 8.20 38.07 31.28
CA VAL A 15 7.58 36.79 31.61
C VAL A 15 7.47 35.94 30.34
N SER A 16 7.96 34.70 30.41
CA SER A 16 7.71 33.69 29.38
C SER A 16 6.59 32.75 29.85
N LEU A 17 5.48 32.71 29.11
CA LEU A 17 4.37 31.80 29.36
C LEU A 17 4.30 30.75 28.25
N PRO A 18 4.54 29.45 28.53
CA PRO A 18 4.34 28.41 27.53
C PRO A 18 2.84 28.22 27.28
N ILE A 19 2.40 28.42 26.04
CA ILE A 19 1.02 28.19 25.63
C ILE A 19 0.99 26.97 24.71
N LYS A 20 0.18 25.97 25.07
CA LYS A 20 -0.14 24.83 24.20
C LYS A 20 -1.51 25.07 23.58
N LEU A 21 -1.55 25.12 22.25
CA LEU A 21 -2.78 25.38 21.49
C LEU A 21 -3.20 24.10 20.76
N PHE A 22 -4.45 23.71 20.93
CA PHE A 22 -5.12 22.73 20.09
C PHE A 22 -6.02 23.49 19.12
N ALA A 23 -5.55 23.64 17.88
CA ALA A 23 -6.35 24.20 16.80
C ALA A 23 -7.26 23.11 16.22
N GLN A 24 -8.51 23.44 15.93
CA GLN A 24 -9.35 22.58 15.11
C GLN A 24 -8.92 22.74 13.66
N LEU A 25 -8.16 21.76 13.17
CA LEU A 25 -7.65 21.79 11.81
C LEU A 25 -8.71 21.25 10.85
N PRO A 26 -8.79 21.82 9.63
CA PRO A 26 -9.75 21.37 8.65
C PRO A 26 -9.33 19.98 8.11
N PRO A 27 -10.26 19.21 7.52
CA PRO A 27 -10.03 17.80 7.17
C PRO A 27 -8.83 17.56 6.24
N LEU A 28 -8.08 16.49 6.49
CA LEU A 28 -6.75 16.22 5.93
C LEU A 28 -6.66 16.15 4.39
N LYS A 29 -7.78 16.04 3.69
CA LYS A 29 -7.82 15.61 2.27
C LYS A 29 -7.47 16.73 1.28
N ASP A 30 -7.79 17.98 1.60
CA ASP A 30 -7.79 19.08 0.61
C ASP A 30 -7.11 20.38 1.09
N HIS A 31 -6.35 20.34 2.20
CA HIS A 31 -5.85 21.56 2.84
C HIS A 31 -4.32 21.64 2.91
N PRO A 32 -3.75 22.87 2.87
CA PRO A 32 -2.32 23.06 3.02
C PRO A 32 -1.83 22.47 4.36
N ARG A 33 -0.61 21.90 4.35
CA ARG A 33 0.02 21.33 5.57
C ARG A 33 0.15 22.33 6.70
N ILE A 34 0.18 23.61 6.37
CA ILE A 34 0.26 24.75 7.26
C ILE A 34 -1.06 25.51 7.21
N VAL A 35 -1.65 25.76 8.38
CA VAL A 35 -2.86 26.56 8.54
C VAL A 35 -2.51 27.83 9.31
N HIS A 36 -2.71 28.98 8.66
CA HIS A 36 -2.47 30.28 9.26
C HIS A 36 -3.61 30.67 10.20
N HIS A 37 -3.27 31.09 11.40
CA HIS A 37 -4.19 31.55 12.43
C HIS A 37 -3.74 32.92 12.96
N LYS A 38 -4.68 33.66 13.55
CA LYS A 38 -4.40 34.90 14.27
C LYS A 38 -4.80 34.73 15.72
N LEU A 39 -3.86 34.92 16.62
CA LEU A 39 -4.09 35.00 18.05
C LEU A 39 -4.19 36.46 18.45
N TRP A 40 -5.33 36.84 19.01
CA TRP A 40 -5.53 38.17 19.59
C TRP A 40 -5.34 38.08 21.09
N ILE A 41 -4.39 38.87 21.61
CA ILE A 41 -4.05 38.93 23.02
C ILE A 41 -4.49 40.30 23.53
N LYS A 42 -5.46 40.31 24.45
CA LYS A 42 -5.87 41.52 25.16
C LYS A 42 -4.99 41.67 26.39
N CYS A 43 -4.27 42.78 26.50
CA CYS A 43 -3.50 43.11 27.70
C CYS A 43 -4.29 44.14 28.53
N GLU A 44 -4.83 43.72 29.66
CA GLU A 44 -5.49 44.64 30.60
C GLU A 44 -4.41 45.34 31.43
N THR A 45 -3.85 46.43 30.88
CA THR A 45 -2.98 47.33 31.64
C THR A 45 -3.82 48.37 32.41
N SER A 46 -3.23 49.04 33.41
CA SER A 46 -3.95 49.98 34.30
C SER A 46 -4.39 51.30 33.64
N SER A 47 -4.12 51.49 32.36
CA SER A 47 -4.59 52.64 31.56
C SER A 47 -5.79 52.22 30.72
N ASP A 48 -6.78 53.10 30.57
CA ASP A 48 -8.05 52.92 29.82
C ASP A 48 -7.92 52.52 28.34
N ASP A 49 -6.69 52.34 27.84
CA ASP A 49 -6.41 51.89 26.48
C ASP A 49 -6.35 50.35 26.44
N GLU A 50 -7.42 49.74 25.91
CA GLU A 50 -7.47 48.30 25.63
C GLU A 50 -6.57 47.93 24.44
N GLU A 51 -5.26 47.79 24.68
CA GLU A 51 -4.34 47.36 23.63
C GLU A 51 -4.57 45.88 23.27
N MET A 52 -4.91 45.64 22.00
CA MET A 52 -5.06 44.31 21.41
C MET A 52 -3.85 43.99 20.53
N ILE A 53 -3.09 42.96 20.90
CA ILE A 53 -1.94 42.49 20.14
C ILE A 53 -2.40 41.34 19.24
N CYS A 54 -2.21 41.47 17.92
CA CYS A 54 -2.45 40.39 16.97
C CYS A 54 -1.15 39.68 16.61
N VAL A 55 -1.08 38.38 16.88
CA VAL A 55 0.05 37.51 16.53
C VAL A 55 -0.39 36.52 15.46
N SER A 56 0.36 36.44 14.36
CA SER A 56 0.16 35.40 13.34
C SER A 56 0.85 34.10 13.81
N ILE A 57 0.12 32.99 13.76
CA ILE A 57 0.61 31.66 14.17
C ILE A 57 0.32 30.67 13.06
N ASP A 58 1.29 29.81 12.78
CA ASP A 58 1.20 28.77 11.77
C ASP A 58 1.11 27.40 12.43
N PHE A 59 0.03 26.67 12.13
CA PHE A 59 -0.17 25.32 12.65
C PHE A 59 0.14 24.30 11.57
N ASN A 60 0.99 23.33 11.89
CA ASN A 60 1.16 22.13 11.09
C ASN A 60 0.12 21.07 11.46
N LEU A 61 -0.27 20.25 10.49
CA LEU A 61 -1.06 19.05 10.76
C LEU A 61 -0.31 18.14 11.76
N PRO A 62 -0.93 17.77 12.90
CA PRO A 62 -0.25 17.00 13.94
C PRO A 62 0.04 15.56 13.49
N LEU A 63 -0.75 15.05 12.54
CA LEU A 63 -0.71 13.68 12.06
C LEU A 63 -0.76 13.66 10.53
N THR A 64 -0.05 12.71 9.92
CA THR A 64 -0.22 12.34 8.51
C THR A 64 -0.71 10.91 8.42
N VAL A 65 -1.80 10.69 7.68
CA VAL A 65 -2.37 9.35 7.45
C VAL A 65 -2.08 8.94 6.01
N THR A 66 -1.57 7.72 5.83
CA THR A 66 -1.37 7.11 4.50
C THR A 66 -1.97 5.71 4.49
N HIS A 67 -2.35 5.22 3.31
CA HIS A 67 -2.91 3.88 3.16
C HIS A 67 -2.17 3.08 2.09
N ARG A 68 -2.23 1.75 2.19
CA ARG A 68 -1.68 0.81 1.20
C ARG A 68 -2.53 -0.46 1.12
N LEU A 69 -2.79 -0.92 -0.10
CA LEU A 69 -3.35 -2.25 -0.33
C LEU A 69 -2.22 -3.29 -0.38
N HIS A 70 -2.33 -4.31 0.45
CA HIS A 70 -1.50 -5.51 0.45
C HIS A 70 -2.30 -6.68 -0.11
N THR A 71 -1.60 -7.58 -0.80
CA THR A 71 -2.20 -8.77 -1.40
C THR A 71 -1.38 -9.99 -1.01
N CYS A 72 -2.06 -11.02 -0.52
CA CYS A 72 -1.48 -12.34 -0.27
C CYS A 72 -2.34 -13.37 -1.01
N HIS A 73 -1.83 -13.91 -2.12
CA HIS A 73 -2.63 -14.68 -3.08
C HIS A 73 -3.90 -13.91 -3.49
N TYR A 74 -5.07 -14.38 -3.05
CA TYR A 74 -6.38 -13.77 -3.33
C TYR A 74 -6.89 -12.87 -2.20
N ARG A 75 -6.28 -12.94 -1.01
CA ARG A 75 -6.64 -12.16 0.16
C ARG A 75 -6.12 -10.74 0.05
N LYS A 76 -6.89 -9.80 0.62
CA LYS A 76 -6.62 -8.36 0.54
C LYS A 76 -6.54 -7.78 1.93
N PHE A 77 -5.56 -6.93 2.15
CA PHE A 77 -5.37 -6.26 3.42
C PHE A 77 -5.12 -4.78 3.21
N VAL A 78 -5.74 -3.95 4.03
CA VAL A 78 -5.57 -2.51 4.02
C VAL A 78 -4.65 -2.14 5.18
N GLY A 79 -3.48 -1.63 4.84
CA GLY A 79 -2.56 -1.03 5.80
C GLY A 79 -2.81 0.47 5.90
N ILE A 80 -2.91 0.99 7.13
CA ILE A 80 -2.96 2.43 7.42
C ILE A 80 -1.76 2.79 8.27
N ASN A 81 -0.99 3.80 7.86
CA ASN A 81 0.10 4.33 8.66
C ASN A 81 -0.24 5.75 9.12
N ILE A 82 -0.02 6.01 10.40
CA ILE A 82 -0.20 7.33 11.02
C ILE A 82 1.17 7.79 11.54
N ALA A 83 1.67 8.89 10.99
CA ALA A 83 2.91 9.53 11.42
C ALA A 83 2.61 10.78 12.26
N CYS A 84 3.31 10.96 13.38
CA CYS A 84 3.17 12.12 14.26
C CYS A 84 4.26 13.16 14.01
N HIS A 85 3.85 14.43 14.03
CA HIS A 85 4.70 15.60 13.75
C HIS A 85 4.66 16.65 14.86
N THR A 86 4.14 16.31 16.05
CA THR A 86 4.06 17.22 17.18
C THR A 86 5.22 17.04 18.15
N ASP A 87 5.71 18.14 18.73
CA ASP A 87 6.79 18.10 19.73
C ASP A 87 6.38 17.44 21.06
N TRP A 88 5.08 17.22 21.28
CA TRP A 88 4.54 16.49 22.41
C TRP A 88 3.90 15.17 21.97
N SER A 89 3.77 14.24 22.91
CA SER A 89 3.13 12.94 22.66
C SER A 89 1.62 13.08 22.46
N LEU A 90 1.09 12.36 21.49
CA LEU A 90 -0.33 12.20 21.26
C LEU A 90 -0.79 10.82 21.75
N ALA A 91 -2.02 10.75 22.21
CA ALA A 91 -2.69 9.49 22.56
C ALA A 91 -3.78 9.22 21.51
N LEU A 92 -3.70 8.06 20.86
CA LEU A 92 -4.64 7.57 19.85
C LEU A 92 -5.58 6.56 20.48
N LYS A 93 -6.88 6.69 20.21
CA LYS A 93 -7.86 5.66 20.55
C LYS A 93 -7.87 4.54 19.51
N ILE A 94 -8.56 3.45 19.83
CA ILE A 94 -8.74 2.31 18.93
C ILE A 94 -9.25 2.80 17.57
N PRO A 95 -8.52 2.50 16.47
CA PRO A 95 -8.96 2.87 15.15
C PRO A 95 -9.97 1.88 14.59
N GLU A 96 -10.83 2.40 13.74
CA GLU A 96 -11.82 1.63 12.99
C GLU A 96 -11.73 1.98 11.50
N ILE A 97 -12.17 1.06 10.66
CA ILE A 97 -12.35 1.30 9.24
C ILE A 97 -13.73 0.83 8.83
N ILE A 98 -14.45 1.70 8.14
CA ILE A 98 -15.81 1.42 7.68
C ILE A 98 -15.89 1.53 6.17
N CYS A 99 -16.70 0.67 5.55
CA CYS A 99 -17.02 0.76 4.14
C CYS A 99 -18.11 1.82 3.92
N VAL A 100 -17.82 2.81 3.09
CA VAL A 100 -18.73 3.90 2.72
C VAL A 100 -19.28 3.62 1.32
N SER A 101 -19.96 2.49 1.15
CA SER A 101 -20.57 2.15 -0.15
C SER A 101 -22.03 2.63 -0.22
N PRO A 102 -22.46 3.24 -1.34
CA PRO A 102 -23.88 3.50 -1.60
C PRO A 102 -24.67 2.23 -1.98
N THR A 103 -23.99 1.12 -2.27
CA THR A 103 -24.61 -0.17 -2.58
C THR A 103 -24.73 -1.01 -1.32
N ASN A 104 -25.87 -1.69 -1.11
CA ASN A 104 -26.18 -2.57 0.03
C ASN A 104 -25.24 -3.78 0.22
N SER A 105 -24.10 -3.82 -0.46
CA SER A 105 -23.04 -4.82 -0.28
C SER A 105 -22.15 -4.39 0.89
N VAL A 106 -22.37 -4.98 2.05
CA VAL A 106 -21.54 -4.76 3.25
C VAL A 106 -20.27 -5.59 3.10
N VAL A 107 -19.19 -4.96 2.65
CA VAL A 107 -17.86 -5.58 2.70
C VAL A 107 -17.39 -5.58 4.16
N GLU A 108 -17.21 -6.76 4.73
CA GLU A 108 -16.73 -6.92 6.10
C GLU A 108 -15.21 -6.69 6.17
N LEU A 109 -14.78 -5.95 7.19
CA LEU A 109 -13.37 -5.64 7.46
C LEU A 109 -12.98 -6.22 8.82
N THR A 110 -12.06 -7.19 8.85
CA THR A 110 -11.56 -7.77 10.10
C THR A 110 -10.28 -7.06 10.53
N SER A 111 -10.30 -6.47 11.72
CA SER A 111 -9.09 -5.89 12.33
C SER A 111 -8.07 -6.97 12.65
N MET A 112 -6.85 -6.80 12.18
CA MET A 112 -5.69 -7.66 12.49
C MET A 112 -4.77 -7.02 13.55
N ASN A 113 -5.21 -5.90 14.13
CA ASN A 113 -4.45 -5.13 15.11
C ASN A 113 -4.46 -5.83 16.47
N THR A 114 -3.33 -5.82 17.17
CA THR A 114 -3.24 -6.34 18.54
C THR A 114 -4.15 -5.54 19.47
N THR A 115 -5.00 -6.23 20.23
CA THR A 115 -5.95 -5.64 21.20
C THR A 115 -5.30 -5.17 22.51
N CYS A 116 -3.97 -4.98 22.50
CA CYS A 116 -3.22 -4.58 23.67
C CYS A 116 -3.32 -3.05 23.78
N ASP A 117 -4.18 -2.60 24.69
CA ASP A 117 -4.43 -1.21 25.10
C ASP A 117 -5.47 -0.42 24.29
N GLN A 118 -6.40 0.24 25.01
CA GLN A 118 -7.40 1.15 24.43
C GLN A 118 -6.77 2.45 23.87
N LEU A 119 -5.53 2.74 24.28
CA LEU A 119 -4.82 3.97 23.97
C LEU A 119 -3.40 3.64 23.51
N THR A 120 -3.01 4.18 22.35
CA THR A 120 -1.65 4.09 21.84
C THR A 120 -0.98 5.45 21.86
N TYR A 121 0.22 5.55 22.43
CA TYR A 121 0.96 6.80 22.48
C TYR A 121 1.92 6.93 21.30
N LEU A 122 1.96 8.11 20.69
CA LEU A 122 2.78 8.40 19.51
C LEU A 122 3.57 9.70 19.73
N LYS A 123 4.89 9.64 19.58
CA LYS A 123 5.81 10.78 19.71
C LYS A 123 6.19 11.36 18.35
N ASN A 124 6.84 12.52 18.36
CA ASN A 124 7.35 13.16 17.14
C ASN A 124 8.22 12.19 16.32
N GLY A 125 7.94 12.09 15.03
CA GLY A 125 8.67 11.24 14.09
C GLY A 125 8.31 9.75 14.17
N GLU A 126 7.54 9.30 15.17
CA GLU A 126 7.07 7.92 15.24
C GLU A 126 5.93 7.69 14.24
N THR A 127 5.88 6.47 13.70
CA THR A 127 4.82 6.01 12.81
C THR A 127 4.24 4.73 13.35
N ILE A 128 2.92 4.67 13.48
CA ILE A 128 2.19 3.45 13.81
C ILE A 128 1.45 2.92 12.59
N GLY A 129 1.48 1.60 12.41
CA GLY A 129 0.80 0.89 11.34
C GLY A 129 -0.36 0.05 11.88
N TYR A 130 -1.49 0.10 11.18
CA TYR A 130 -2.66 -0.72 11.44
C TYR A 130 -3.03 -1.53 10.21
N LEU A 131 -3.60 -2.72 10.39
CA LEU A 131 -3.93 -3.65 9.32
C LEU A 131 -5.34 -4.21 9.48
N TRP A 132 -6.09 -4.21 8.38
CA TRP A 132 -7.39 -4.87 8.28
C TRP A 132 -7.41 -5.83 7.10
N GLU A 133 -8.01 -6.99 7.27
CA GLU A 133 -8.35 -7.89 6.18
C GLU A 133 -9.69 -7.49 5.56
N ILE A 134 -9.75 -7.45 4.23
CA ILE A 134 -10.99 -7.29 3.47
C ILE A 134 -11.57 -8.69 3.25
N ASN A 135 -12.68 -8.98 3.92
CA ASN A 135 -13.41 -10.23 3.71
C ASN A 135 -14.28 -10.07 2.48
N LEU A 136 -13.82 -10.65 1.37
CA LEU A 136 -14.56 -10.70 0.12
C LEU A 136 -15.38 -11.99 0.12
N SER A 137 -16.65 -11.93 0.51
CA SER A 137 -17.50 -13.12 0.39
C SER A 137 -17.76 -13.44 -1.08
N THR A 138 -17.92 -14.72 -1.40
CA THR A 138 -18.25 -15.19 -2.77
C THR A 138 -19.63 -14.69 -3.24
N THR A 139 -20.50 -14.30 -2.31
CA THR A 139 -21.81 -13.70 -2.56
C THR A 139 -21.71 -12.21 -2.90
N ASP A 140 -20.83 -11.46 -2.23
CA ASP A 140 -20.63 -10.02 -2.49
C ASP A 140 -20.00 -9.78 -3.87
N ILE A 141 -19.20 -10.73 -4.35
CA ILE A 141 -18.60 -10.70 -5.68
C ILE A 141 -19.64 -10.88 -6.80
N LYS A 142 -20.78 -11.55 -6.53
CA LYS A 142 -21.84 -11.83 -7.50
C LYS A 142 -22.90 -10.73 -7.59
N THR A 143 -23.19 -10.05 -6.48
CA THR A 143 -24.16 -8.94 -6.42
C THR A 143 -23.55 -7.62 -6.87
N LEU A 144 -22.24 -7.48 -6.68
CA LEU A 144 -21.44 -6.39 -7.21
C LEU A 144 -21.06 -6.72 -8.65
N GLY A 145 -22.05 -6.67 -9.56
CA GLY A 145 -21.83 -6.86 -10.99
C GLY A 145 -20.67 -5.99 -11.51
N SER A 146 -20.23 -6.27 -12.73
CA SER A 146 -19.08 -5.70 -13.49
C SER A 146 -18.71 -4.19 -13.35
N LEU A 147 -19.46 -3.38 -12.60
CA LEU A 147 -19.34 -1.94 -12.48
C LEU A 147 -18.70 -1.41 -11.17
N ALA A 148 -18.63 -2.17 -10.08
CA ALA A 148 -18.05 -1.66 -8.83
C ALA A 148 -16.73 -2.38 -8.48
N GLU A 149 -15.70 -2.05 -9.26
CA GLU A 149 -14.31 -2.41 -8.95
C GLU A 149 -13.69 -1.46 -7.90
N SER A 150 -14.49 -0.64 -7.20
CA SER A 150 -13.99 0.33 -6.23
C SER A 150 -14.59 0.14 -4.84
N LEU A 151 -13.76 0.21 -3.80
CA LEU A 151 -14.16 0.22 -2.40
C LEU A 151 -13.86 1.60 -1.80
N ARG A 152 -14.91 2.31 -1.39
CA ARG A 152 -14.77 3.55 -0.63
C ARG A 152 -14.68 3.20 0.85
N LEU A 153 -13.59 3.60 1.49
CA LEU A 153 -13.32 3.30 2.89
C LEU A 153 -13.09 4.60 3.66
N ASN A 154 -13.53 4.62 4.91
CA ASN A 154 -13.25 5.70 5.85
C ASN A 154 -12.55 5.12 7.07
N PHE A 155 -11.29 5.53 7.26
CA PHE A 155 -10.54 5.26 8.48
C PHE A 155 -10.91 6.32 9.52
N GLN A 156 -11.24 5.87 10.73
CA GLN A 156 -11.69 6.71 11.84
C GLN A 156 -10.92 6.38 13.11
N THR A 157 -10.43 7.40 13.79
CA THR A 157 -9.92 7.29 15.16
C THR A 157 -10.08 8.63 15.87
N LYS A 158 -9.72 8.69 17.15
CA LYS A 158 -9.66 9.92 17.92
C LYS A 158 -8.27 10.07 18.52
N TYR A 159 -7.80 11.31 18.60
CA TYR A 159 -6.52 11.62 19.21
C TYR A 159 -6.65 12.75 20.24
N SER A 160 -5.76 12.75 21.23
CA SER A 160 -5.66 13.80 22.25
C SER A 160 -4.20 14.04 22.63
N SER A 161 -3.94 15.09 23.40
CA SER A 161 -2.65 15.19 24.09
C SER A 161 -2.49 14.04 25.08
N ALA A 162 -1.31 13.42 25.13
CA ALA A 162 -1.00 12.45 26.17
C ALA A 162 -1.13 13.01 27.60
N GLU A 163 -0.99 14.34 27.75
CA GLU A 163 -1.13 15.03 29.05
C GLU A 163 -2.60 15.34 29.41
N LYS A 164 -3.50 15.37 28.42
CA LYS A 164 -4.91 15.76 28.61
C LYS A 164 -5.83 14.92 27.74
N LEU A 165 -6.15 13.73 28.24
CA LEU A 165 -6.93 12.73 27.52
C LEU A 165 -8.40 13.14 27.28
N ASP A 166 -8.93 14.08 28.07
CA ASP A 166 -10.32 14.54 27.98
C ASP A 166 -10.60 15.42 26.75
N CYS A 167 -9.55 15.97 26.12
CA CYS A 167 -9.68 16.82 24.94
C CYS A 167 -9.36 16.01 23.68
N THR A 168 -10.37 15.29 23.18
CA THR A 168 -10.23 14.46 21.97
C THR A 168 -10.65 15.19 20.71
N GLN A 169 -9.92 14.95 19.62
CA GLN A 169 -10.21 15.37 18.26
C GLN A 169 -10.47 14.14 17.39
N ASP A 170 -11.41 14.24 16.45
CA ASP A 170 -11.67 13.18 15.49
C ASP A 170 -10.66 13.24 14.35
N LEU A 171 -10.14 12.07 13.95
CA LEU A 171 -9.29 11.88 12.79
C LEU A 171 -10.01 10.97 11.80
N ASN A 172 -10.48 11.56 10.70
CA ASN A 172 -11.17 10.86 9.63
C ASN A 172 -10.32 10.93 8.35
N PHE A 173 -10.21 9.80 7.66
CA PHE A 173 -9.45 9.68 6.43
C PHE A 173 -10.17 8.80 5.42
N GLU A 174 -10.78 9.44 4.41
CA GLU A 174 -11.51 8.76 3.35
C GLU A 174 -10.65 8.52 2.11
N PHE A 175 -10.61 7.26 1.67
CA PHE A 175 -9.89 6.84 0.47
C PHE A 175 -10.69 5.81 -0.33
N THR A 176 -10.22 5.52 -1.55
CA THR A 176 -10.88 4.59 -2.46
C THR A 176 -9.85 3.62 -3.02
N ILE A 177 -10.16 2.33 -2.92
CA ILE A 177 -9.34 1.27 -3.49
C ILE A 177 -10.02 0.78 -4.77
N ASN A 178 -9.38 1.02 -5.91
CA ASN A 178 -9.87 0.56 -7.21
C ASN A 178 -9.20 -0.76 -7.59
N ASN A 179 -9.90 -1.58 -8.36
CA ASN A 179 -9.42 -2.78 -9.03
C ASN A 179 -8.72 -3.76 -8.08
N TYR A 180 -9.26 -3.92 -6.87
CA TYR A 180 -8.58 -4.60 -5.77
C TYR A 180 -8.50 -6.12 -5.94
N LYS A 181 -9.30 -6.74 -6.82
CA LYS A 181 -9.33 -8.21 -7.03
C LYS A 181 -8.01 -8.70 -7.65
N THR A 182 -7.42 -9.76 -7.09
CA THR A 182 -6.31 -10.46 -7.77
C THR A 182 -6.87 -11.16 -9.00
N LEU A 183 -6.29 -10.88 -10.17
CA LEU A 183 -6.63 -11.49 -11.45
C LEU A 183 -5.66 -12.61 -11.84
N LEU A 184 -4.37 -12.42 -11.51
CA LEU A 184 -3.28 -13.31 -11.90
C LEU A 184 -2.42 -13.68 -10.69
N LEU A 185 -2.20 -14.98 -10.51
CA LEU A 185 -1.24 -15.54 -9.59
C LEU A 185 -0.07 -16.11 -10.42
N ILE A 186 1.16 -15.75 -10.05
CA ILE A 186 2.38 -16.17 -10.72
C ILE A 186 3.21 -17.00 -9.75
N GLU A 187 3.64 -18.16 -10.21
CA GLU A 187 4.62 -19.00 -9.53
C GLU A 187 5.72 -19.32 -10.55
N SER A 188 6.94 -18.90 -10.27
CA SER A 188 8.10 -19.15 -11.12
C SER A 188 9.27 -19.78 -10.37
N GLY A 189 10.17 -20.43 -11.12
CA GLY A 189 11.36 -21.06 -10.58
C GLY A 189 12.37 -21.39 -11.68
N VAL A 190 13.60 -21.70 -11.25
CA VAL A 190 14.66 -22.17 -12.14
C VAL A 190 15.10 -23.54 -11.69
N GLU A 191 15.09 -24.49 -12.63
CA GLU A 191 15.54 -25.86 -12.43
C GLU A 191 16.55 -26.26 -13.51
N MET A 192 17.34 -27.30 -13.24
CA MET A 192 18.23 -27.88 -14.25
C MET A 192 17.43 -28.44 -15.43
N ALA A 193 17.87 -28.14 -16.66
CA ALA A 193 17.18 -28.59 -17.86
C ALA A 193 17.19 -30.13 -17.95
N GLY A 194 16.00 -30.73 -18.08
CA GLY A 194 15.83 -32.17 -18.31
C GLY A 194 16.07 -33.10 -17.11
N LYS A 195 16.36 -32.56 -15.91
CA LYS A 195 16.61 -33.37 -14.70
C LYS A 195 16.06 -32.72 -13.44
N SER A 196 14.94 -33.25 -12.95
CA SER A 196 14.38 -32.87 -11.66
C SER A 196 15.35 -33.25 -10.52
N GLY A 197 15.60 -32.32 -9.60
CA GLY A 197 16.41 -32.55 -8.39
C GLY A 197 17.92 -32.34 -8.53
N GLU A 198 18.45 -32.00 -9.70
CA GLU A 198 19.86 -31.57 -9.83
C GLU A 198 20.02 -30.06 -9.59
N PHE A 199 21.11 -29.67 -8.91
CA PHE A 199 21.44 -28.27 -8.68
C PHE A 199 21.86 -27.57 -9.98
N CYS A 200 21.41 -26.32 -10.14
CA CYS A 200 21.86 -25.43 -11.21
C CYS A 200 23.38 -25.26 -11.12
N ARG A 201 24.05 -25.18 -12.27
CA ARG A 201 25.51 -24.96 -12.35
C ARG A 201 25.83 -23.77 -13.22
N MET A 202 26.85 -23.01 -12.80
CA MET A 202 27.38 -21.89 -13.57
C MET A 202 27.72 -22.33 -15.00
N ASN A 203 27.32 -21.50 -15.97
CA ASN A 203 27.49 -21.72 -17.41
C ASN A 203 26.83 -22.99 -17.96
N THR A 204 25.81 -23.52 -17.26
CA THR A 204 25.00 -24.65 -17.73
C THR A 204 23.56 -24.17 -17.97
N VAL A 205 22.95 -24.59 -19.08
CA VAL A 205 21.57 -24.21 -19.40
C VAL A 205 20.61 -24.82 -18.37
N CYS A 206 19.73 -23.98 -17.86
CA CYS A 206 18.65 -24.28 -16.94
C CYS A 206 17.31 -23.89 -17.56
N THR A 207 16.22 -24.41 -17.02
CA THR A 207 14.85 -24.07 -17.43
C THR A 207 14.24 -23.14 -16.40
N TYR A 208 13.95 -21.91 -16.81
CA TYR A 208 13.06 -21.02 -16.08
C TYR A 208 11.63 -21.39 -16.44
N THR A 209 10.81 -21.73 -15.45
CA THR A 209 9.39 -22.03 -15.64
C THR A 209 8.54 -21.01 -14.90
N ALA A 210 7.52 -20.48 -15.55
CA ALA A 210 6.52 -19.58 -14.98
C ALA A 210 5.12 -20.15 -15.18
N HIS A 211 4.40 -20.32 -14.08
CA HIS A 211 3.02 -20.74 -14.02
C HIS A 211 2.13 -19.55 -13.70
N PHE A 212 1.21 -19.28 -14.62
CA PHE A 212 0.21 -18.23 -14.53
C PHE A 212 -1.13 -18.88 -14.20
N LYS A 213 -1.74 -18.51 -13.07
CA LYS A 213 -3.05 -18.99 -12.65
C LYS A 213 -4.04 -17.83 -12.65
N ARG A 214 -5.17 -18.01 -13.34
CA ARG A 214 -6.30 -17.08 -13.35
C ARG A 214 -7.10 -17.24 -12.06
N SER A 215 -7.55 -16.12 -11.49
CA SER A 215 -8.41 -16.12 -10.30
C SER A 215 -9.73 -16.85 -10.53
N GLU A 216 -10.10 -17.73 -9.59
CA GLU A 216 -11.32 -18.54 -9.65
C GLU A 216 -12.61 -17.73 -9.49
N HIS A 217 -12.49 -16.50 -8.96
CA HIS A 217 -13.61 -15.61 -8.68
C HIS A 217 -14.00 -14.75 -9.89
N SER A 218 -13.37 -14.95 -11.06
CA SER A 218 -13.86 -14.36 -12.31
C SER A 218 -15.06 -15.18 -12.80
N GLU A 219 -16.23 -14.55 -12.78
CA GLU A 219 -17.56 -15.12 -12.98
C GLU A 219 -17.69 -16.19 -14.08
N THR A 220 -18.53 -17.19 -13.79
CA THR A 220 -18.96 -18.26 -14.68
C THR A 220 -20.11 -17.90 -15.63
N ASN A 221 -20.55 -16.64 -15.75
CA ASN A 221 -21.71 -16.28 -16.60
C ASN A 221 -21.63 -14.92 -17.33
N ILE A 222 -20.47 -14.27 -17.37
CA ILE A 222 -20.15 -13.25 -18.39
C ILE A 222 -19.22 -13.95 -19.37
N PRO A 223 -19.40 -13.84 -20.71
CA PRO A 223 -18.44 -14.41 -21.65
C PRO A 223 -17.08 -13.90 -21.22
N SER A 224 -16.27 -14.85 -20.74
CA SER A 224 -14.95 -14.66 -20.17
C SER A 224 -14.27 -13.53 -20.92
N SER A 225 -14.12 -12.35 -20.30
CA SER A 225 -13.18 -11.39 -20.85
C SER A 225 -11.86 -12.15 -20.91
N GLU A 226 -11.39 -12.35 -22.14
CA GLU A 226 -10.10 -12.96 -22.41
C GLU A 226 -9.09 -12.15 -21.59
N ILE A 227 -8.52 -12.77 -20.55
CA ILE A 227 -7.42 -12.13 -19.86
C ILE A 227 -6.22 -12.41 -20.73
N SER A 228 -5.94 -11.45 -21.60
CA SER A 228 -4.72 -11.40 -22.37
C SER A 228 -3.71 -10.52 -21.64
N PHE A 229 -2.49 -11.02 -21.54
CA PHE A 229 -1.39 -10.30 -20.92
C PHE A 229 -0.09 -10.60 -21.64
N LYS A 230 0.81 -9.63 -21.65
CA LYS A 230 2.19 -9.82 -22.09
C LYS A 230 3.05 -10.06 -20.86
N TYR A 231 3.92 -11.07 -20.92
CA TYR A 231 4.98 -11.25 -19.92
C TYR A 231 6.34 -10.89 -20.52
N GLU A 232 7.26 -10.49 -19.66
CA GLU A 232 8.66 -10.24 -19.98
C GLU A 232 9.52 -10.71 -18.81
N ILE A 233 10.48 -11.58 -19.09
CA ILE A 233 11.47 -12.07 -18.14
C ILE A 233 12.60 -11.07 -18.09
N VAL A 234 12.79 -10.45 -16.92
CA VAL A 234 13.84 -9.48 -16.65
C VAL A 234 14.86 -10.11 -15.71
N ALA A 235 16.09 -10.20 -16.20
CA ALA A 235 17.20 -10.79 -15.47
C ALA A 235 18.36 -9.80 -15.34
N ASP A 236 19.08 -9.87 -14.22
CA ASP A 236 20.37 -9.21 -14.09
C ASP A 236 21.38 -9.90 -15.02
N LYS A 237 21.86 -9.17 -16.02
CA LYS A 237 22.76 -9.68 -17.06
C LYS A 237 24.15 -10.07 -16.54
N THR A 238 24.48 -9.71 -15.30
CA THR A 238 25.70 -10.18 -14.62
C THR A 238 25.51 -11.54 -13.95
N MET A 239 24.26 -11.92 -13.64
CA MET A 239 23.90 -13.15 -12.94
C MET A 239 23.31 -14.21 -13.86
N TRP A 240 22.54 -13.79 -14.87
CA TRP A 240 21.78 -14.69 -15.74
C TRP A 240 21.83 -14.22 -17.20
N ALA A 241 21.98 -15.17 -18.11
CA ALA A 241 21.66 -15.00 -19.52
C ALA A 241 20.29 -15.62 -19.82
N VAL A 242 19.42 -14.87 -20.51
CA VAL A 242 18.18 -15.40 -21.07
C VAL A 242 18.49 -15.90 -22.48
N CYS A 243 18.50 -17.23 -22.65
CA CYS A 243 18.94 -17.88 -23.89
C CYS A 243 17.78 -18.11 -24.87
N GLY A 244 16.53 -18.13 -24.38
CA GLY A 244 15.32 -18.32 -25.18
C GLY A 244 14.50 -17.04 -25.41
N ARG A 245 13.25 -17.21 -25.86
CA ARG A 245 12.29 -16.12 -26.01
C ARG A 245 11.78 -15.67 -24.63
N GLY A 246 12.34 -14.58 -24.11
CA GLY A 246 12.01 -14.05 -22.78
C GLY A 246 10.70 -13.26 -22.68
N SER A 247 9.93 -13.10 -23.76
CA SER A 247 8.67 -12.34 -23.73
C SER A 247 7.68 -12.86 -24.76
N ASP A 248 6.41 -12.98 -24.38
CA ASP A 248 5.31 -13.32 -25.30
C ASP A 248 3.96 -12.85 -24.74
N VAL A 249 2.91 -12.96 -25.55
CA VAL A 249 1.52 -12.69 -25.14
C VAL A 249 0.83 -14.02 -24.83
N ILE A 250 0.16 -14.06 -23.69
CA ILE A 250 -0.66 -15.17 -23.24
C ILE A 250 -2.12 -14.73 -23.21
N THR A 251 -3.01 -15.54 -23.77
CA THR A 251 -4.47 -15.38 -23.65
C THR A 251 -5.06 -16.62 -22.98
N PHE A 252 -5.72 -16.43 -21.84
CA PHE A 252 -6.47 -17.51 -21.20
C PHE A 252 -7.69 -17.89 -22.02
N LEU A 253 -7.70 -19.11 -22.55
CA LEU A 253 -8.89 -19.72 -23.14
C LEU A 253 -9.99 -19.88 -22.08
N PRO A 254 -11.29 -19.86 -22.45
CA PRO A 254 -12.40 -19.87 -21.50
C PRO A 254 -12.36 -20.99 -20.44
N ASN A 255 -11.83 -22.17 -20.79
CA ASN A 255 -11.72 -23.33 -19.90
C ASN A 255 -10.33 -23.51 -19.27
N SER A 256 -9.35 -22.67 -19.66
CA SER A 256 -7.98 -22.75 -19.15
C SER A 256 -7.84 -21.86 -17.91
N ARG A 257 -7.46 -22.48 -16.78
CA ARG A 257 -7.18 -21.77 -15.52
C ARG A 257 -5.70 -21.52 -15.27
N THR A 258 -4.87 -22.35 -15.87
CA THR A 258 -3.42 -22.29 -15.69
C THR A 258 -2.76 -22.32 -17.06
N GLN A 259 -1.75 -21.48 -17.23
CA GLN A 259 -0.83 -21.54 -18.36
C GLN A 259 0.60 -21.51 -17.85
N SER A 260 1.48 -22.21 -18.57
CA SER A 260 2.88 -22.32 -18.20
C SER A 260 3.74 -21.90 -19.38
N VAL A 261 4.82 -21.21 -19.09
CA VAL A 261 5.88 -20.90 -20.05
C VAL A 261 7.19 -21.42 -19.50
N SER A 262 8.02 -21.96 -20.38
CA SER A 262 9.38 -22.37 -20.06
C SER A 262 10.35 -21.67 -21.00
N VAL A 263 11.41 -21.10 -20.44
CA VAL A 263 12.46 -20.37 -21.18
C VAL A 263 13.81 -20.85 -20.70
N GLU A 264 14.72 -21.08 -21.65
CA GLU A 264 16.10 -21.43 -21.33
C GLU A 264 16.84 -20.22 -20.76
N VAL A 265 17.49 -20.43 -19.61
CA VAL A 265 18.33 -19.43 -18.93
C VAL A 265 19.65 -20.08 -18.54
N MET A 266 20.70 -19.29 -18.36
CA MET A 266 22.00 -19.78 -17.94
C MET A 266 22.55 -18.89 -16.82
N PRO A 267 22.90 -19.42 -15.65
CA PRO A 267 23.53 -18.62 -14.62
C PRO A 267 25.00 -18.35 -14.99
N LEU A 268 25.42 -17.10 -14.84
CA LEU A 268 26.74 -16.60 -15.22
C LEU A 268 27.71 -16.55 -14.04
N MET A 269 27.23 -16.82 -12.83
CA MET A 269 28.03 -16.93 -11.63
C MET A 269 27.48 -18.00 -10.69
N SER A 270 28.24 -18.38 -9.66
CA SER A 270 27.80 -19.30 -8.61
C SER A 270 27.30 -18.55 -7.37
N GLY A 271 26.61 -19.27 -6.47
CA GLY A 271 26.05 -18.76 -5.23
C GLY A 271 24.53 -18.80 -5.21
N TYR A 272 23.91 -18.04 -4.30
CA TYR A 272 22.46 -17.90 -4.23
C TYR A 272 22.02 -16.73 -5.09
N LEU A 273 21.54 -17.02 -6.29
CA LEU A 273 21.13 -16.01 -7.24
C LEU A 273 19.63 -15.77 -7.14
N PRO A 274 19.16 -14.50 -7.08
CA PRO A 274 17.75 -14.21 -7.29
C PRO A 274 17.33 -14.75 -8.66
N ILE A 275 16.19 -15.43 -8.73
CA ILE A 275 15.69 -15.90 -10.02
C ILE A 275 15.30 -14.70 -10.90
N PRO A 276 15.34 -14.84 -12.24
CA PRO A 276 14.80 -13.82 -13.14
C PRO A 276 13.37 -13.42 -12.76
N THR A 277 13.09 -12.12 -12.81
CA THR A 277 11.80 -11.54 -12.43
C THR A 277 10.84 -11.47 -13.62
N LEU A 278 9.53 -11.48 -13.37
CA LEU A 278 8.51 -11.31 -14.41
C LEU A 278 7.87 -9.93 -14.33
N ASN A 279 7.95 -9.21 -15.45
CA ASN A 279 7.08 -8.07 -15.70
C ASN A 279 5.85 -8.55 -16.46
N VAL A 280 4.67 -8.12 -16.02
CA VAL A 280 3.41 -8.50 -16.65
C VAL A 280 2.55 -7.27 -16.91
N PHE A 281 2.02 -7.19 -18.12
CA PHE A 281 1.20 -6.08 -18.61
C PHE A 281 -0.12 -6.61 -19.14
N ARG A 282 -1.21 -5.92 -18.86
CA ARG A 282 -2.50 -6.21 -19.48
C ARG A 282 -2.38 -5.91 -20.97
N TYR A 283 -2.82 -6.86 -21.78
CA TYR A 283 -2.73 -6.76 -23.23
C TYR A 283 -4.12 -6.69 -23.84
N PHE A 284 -4.32 -5.70 -24.70
CA PHE A 284 -5.54 -5.54 -25.49
C PHE A 284 -5.18 -5.80 -26.95
N PRO A 285 -5.70 -6.87 -27.56
CA PRO A 285 -5.38 -7.21 -28.94
C PRO A 285 -5.92 -6.15 -29.90
N SER A 286 -5.21 -5.95 -31.01
CA SER A 286 -5.67 -5.08 -32.09
C SER A 286 -6.94 -5.65 -32.73
N ASN A 287 -7.91 -4.79 -33.05
CA ASN A 287 -9.09 -5.16 -33.81
C ASN A 287 -9.10 -4.42 -35.15
N SER A 288 -8.70 -5.12 -36.21
CA SER A 288 -8.64 -4.58 -37.58
C SER A 288 -10.00 -4.13 -38.10
N ARG A 289 -11.11 -4.73 -37.63
CA ARG A 289 -12.47 -4.33 -38.03
C ARG A 289 -12.89 -2.98 -37.46
N GLN A 290 -12.28 -2.57 -36.34
CA GLN A 290 -12.57 -1.31 -35.66
C GLN A 290 -11.41 -0.32 -35.74
N ASN A 291 -10.34 -0.66 -36.47
CA ASN A 291 -9.11 0.14 -36.58
C ASN A 291 -8.49 0.47 -35.21
N ILE A 292 -8.59 -0.47 -34.27
CA ILE A 292 -8.05 -0.34 -32.91
C ILE A 292 -6.68 -1.02 -32.89
N GLU A 293 -5.64 -0.25 -32.58
CA GLU A 293 -4.29 -0.76 -32.36
C GLU A 293 -4.19 -1.56 -31.05
N SER A 294 -3.21 -2.45 -30.96
CA SER A 294 -2.96 -3.17 -29.72
C SER A 294 -2.46 -2.22 -28.63
N LYS A 295 -2.97 -2.39 -27.41
CA LYS A 295 -2.62 -1.54 -26.27
C LYS A 295 -2.07 -2.40 -25.14
N MET A 296 -1.08 -1.87 -24.45
CA MET A 296 -0.57 -2.43 -23.21
C MET A 296 -0.83 -1.47 -22.06
N GLU A 297 -1.25 -2.01 -20.91
CA GLU A 297 -1.45 -1.25 -19.68
C GLU A 297 -0.82 -1.98 -18.50
N GLN A 298 -0.39 -1.21 -17.49
CA GLN A 298 0.04 -1.80 -16.25
C GLN A 298 -1.16 -2.32 -15.46
N PHE A 299 -1.02 -3.50 -14.85
CA PHE A 299 -2.01 -3.98 -13.89
C PHE A 299 -2.11 -3.02 -12.69
N SER A 300 -3.32 -2.82 -12.20
CA SER A 300 -3.55 -2.06 -10.97
C SER A 300 -2.91 -2.78 -9.77
N THR A 301 -2.58 -2.01 -8.74
CA THR A 301 -1.94 -2.55 -7.53
C THR A 301 -2.80 -3.67 -6.93
N GLY A 302 -2.20 -4.85 -6.74
CA GLY A 302 -2.87 -6.03 -6.19
C GLY A 302 -3.57 -6.93 -7.22
N GLN A 303 -3.66 -6.56 -8.50
CA GLN A 303 -4.24 -7.45 -9.52
C GLN A 303 -3.34 -8.63 -9.90
N VAL A 304 -2.02 -8.49 -9.69
CA VAL A 304 -1.05 -9.54 -9.92
C VAL A 304 -0.36 -9.86 -8.59
N TYR A 305 -0.33 -11.14 -8.23
CA TYR A 305 0.45 -11.64 -7.11
C TYR A 305 1.52 -12.59 -7.62
N ASP A 306 2.79 -12.25 -7.38
CA ASP A 306 3.93 -13.10 -7.68
C ASP A 306 4.40 -13.80 -6.39
N ALA A 307 4.10 -15.10 -6.31
CA ALA A 307 4.48 -15.96 -5.19
C ALA A 307 5.97 -16.25 -5.15
N SER A 308 6.70 -16.01 -6.24
CA SER A 308 8.12 -16.28 -6.36
C SER A 308 9.00 -15.05 -6.14
N LYS A 309 8.39 -13.93 -5.73
CA LYS A 309 9.13 -12.73 -5.40
C LYS A 309 10.10 -12.99 -4.24
N GLY A 310 11.38 -12.76 -4.49
CA GLY A 310 12.45 -12.97 -3.52
C GLY A 310 12.97 -14.42 -3.45
N VAL A 311 12.49 -15.32 -4.31
CA VAL A 311 13.05 -16.67 -4.44
C VAL A 311 14.46 -16.60 -5.02
N GLN A 312 15.35 -17.44 -4.48
CA GLN A 312 16.71 -17.60 -4.94
C GLN A 312 16.98 -19.06 -5.32
N THR A 313 17.83 -19.26 -6.33
CA THR A 313 18.31 -20.57 -6.75
C THR A 313 19.78 -20.71 -6.38
N HIS A 314 20.12 -21.83 -5.75
CA HIS A 314 21.51 -22.18 -5.48
C HIS A 314 22.18 -22.67 -6.77
N VAL A 315 23.21 -21.95 -7.20
CA VAL A 315 24.01 -22.27 -8.37
C VAL A 315 25.39 -22.71 -7.92
N LEU A 316 25.73 -23.96 -8.22
CA LEU A 316 27.06 -24.50 -7.95
C LEU A 316 28.08 -23.97 -8.97
N PRO A 317 29.36 -23.91 -8.60
CA PRO A 317 30.43 -23.67 -9.56
C PRO A 317 30.37 -24.63 -10.74
N ARG A 318 30.94 -24.19 -11.87
CA ARG A 318 31.16 -25.06 -13.01
C ARG A 318 32.03 -26.24 -12.57
N ILE A 319 31.74 -27.44 -13.04
CA ILE A 319 32.67 -28.56 -12.90
C ILE A 319 33.88 -28.22 -13.75
N THR A 320 34.96 -27.75 -13.12
CA THR A 320 36.28 -27.77 -13.76
C THR A 320 36.70 -29.22 -13.81
N ALA A 321 36.96 -29.72 -15.01
CA ALA A 321 37.62 -31.00 -15.17
C ALA A 321 39.09 -30.81 -14.77
N ASP A 322 39.37 -30.76 -13.47
CA ASP A 322 40.74 -30.74 -12.96
C ASP A 322 41.22 -32.18 -12.76
N THR A 323 42.11 -32.57 -13.70
CA THR A 323 43.22 -33.52 -13.56
C THR A 323 42.90 -34.95 -13.13
N SER A 324 42.70 -35.82 -14.13
CA SER A 324 43.28 -37.17 -14.12
C SER A 324 44.81 -37.11 -14.15
#